data_AF-A0A0G4J5Y7-F1
#
_entry.id   AF-A0A0G4J5Y7-F1
#
_cell.length_a   1.000
_cell.length_b   1.000
_cell.length_c   1.000
_cell.angle_alpha   90.00
_cell.angle_beta   90.00
_cell.angle_gamma   90.00
#
_symmetry.space_group_name_H-M   'P 1'
#
loop_
_entity.id
_entity.type
_entity.pdbx_description
1 polymer ?
#
loop_
_entity_poly.entity_id
_entity_poly.type
_entity_poly.pdbx_seq_one_letter_code
_entity_poly.pdbx_strand_id
1 'polypeptide(L)'
;MADTVEAFYKGADPAPWAHDVDLLVPIASTESSFYEVTRLLIWSALLFWPRRHFRLVIVTDEEDPETPSVMNQTMHYARGHQAVRNIEFRNNTLAFKQSGQERQQWIMFWADNFTDAEYIGLVDTDTVVTSRILYEDIFAQGDRPRVRVVYGPPLCSPWIETPQGTLFATGFKEKFKGMSQFPVVVKRAHLHSFREHIRLHLNMTTFDDAVELLVSKKTSLLWFAQFNLIVNVLYELFYDDYVWHVFRREPGWDGPGPLGQVANLAEANLRPQDMLLWPHVCMHWSYRPTSIPQTNKQFVKLMREGHCHGLRNATLRSGDAPWYCADIRVAERPWIEWLFEFDFFYDVPGNDDAHRRRRHIIETIADHEWDPALLRLLEQQPEPTLLQE
;
A
#
# COMPACT_ATOMS: atom_id res chain seq x y z
N MET A 1 -5.28 -28.89 -11.13
CA MET A 1 -5.04 -27.53 -10.58
C MET A 1 -5.71 -27.33 -9.22
N ALA A 2 -6.96 -27.74 -9.04
CA ALA A 2 -7.63 -27.67 -7.73
C ALA A 2 -6.88 -28.46 -6.62
N ASP A 3 -6.42 -29.68 -6.89
CA ASP A 3 -5.77 -30.55 -5.88
C ASP A 3 -4.38 -30.04 -5.42
N THR A 4 -3.65 -29.35 -6.30
CA THR A 4 -2.36 -28.70 -5.97
C THR A 4 -2.54 -27.42 -5.15
N VAL A 5 -3.65 -26.72 -5.34
CA VAL A 5 -4.00 -25.49 -4.61
C VAL A 5 -4.68 -25.81 -3.27
N GLU A 6 -5.25 -26.99 -3.09
CA GLU A 6 -5.75 -27.45 -1.79
C GLU A 6 -4.62 -27.93 -0.87
N ALA A 7 -3.61 -28.61 -1.44
CA ALA A 7 -2.43 -29.08 -0.70
C ALA A 7 -1.52 -27.94 -0.19
N PHE A 8 -1.50 -26.79 -0.86
CA PHE A 8 -0.69 -25.62 -0.45
C PHE A 8 -1.20 -24.95 0.85
N TYR A 9 -2.49 -25.09 1.19
CA TYR A 9 -3.10 -24.39 2.33
C TYR A 9 -3.62 -25.30 3.46
N LYS A 10 -3.68 -26.62 3.28
CA LYS A 10 -4.16 -27.59 4.30
C LYS A 10 -3.26 -27.73 5.55
N GLY A 11 -2.19 -26.95 5.68
CA GLY A 11 -1.23 -27.02 6.80
C GLY A 11 -0.96 -25.71 7.54
N ALA A 12 -1.68 -24.63 7.24
CA ALA A 12 -1.45 -23.33 7.88
C ALA A 12 -2.44 -23.11 9.03
N ASP A 13 -2.06 -23.51 10.25
CA ASP A 13 -2.40 -22.63 11.38
C ASP A 13 -1.82 -21.24 11.05
N PRO A 14 -2.54 -20.13 11.33
CA PRO A 14 -2.00 -18.80 11.11
C PRO A 14 -0.65 -18.74 11.81
N ALA A 15 0.41 -18.55 11.02
CA ALA A 15 1.74 -18.55 11.59
C ALA A 15 1.78 -17.40 12.61
N PRO A 16 2.27 -17.62 13.84
CA PRO A 16 2.56 -16.51 14.72
C PRO A 16 3.46 -15.54 13.95
N TRP A 17 3.17 -14.24 14.01
CA TRP A 17 3.95 -13.21 13.32
C TRP A 17 5.43 -13.40 13.66
N ALA A 18 6.20 -13.94 12.72
CA ALA A 18 7.62 -14.21 12.90
C ALA A 18 8.45 -12.93 12.77
N HIS A 19 7.88 -11.91 12.12
CA HIS A 19 8.53 -10.66 11.78
C HIS A 19 7.58 -9.49 12.00
N ASP A 20 8.11 -8.40 12.50
CA ASP A 20 7.43 -7.11 12.49
C ASP A 20 7.71 -6.40 11.15
N VAL A 21 6.74 -5.57 10.73
CA VAL A 21 6.88 -4.71 9.55
C VAL A 21 6.74 -3.26 9.98
N ASP A 22 7.76 -2.47 9.65
CA ASP A 22 7.69 -1.04 9.78
C ASP A 22 7.05 -0.46 8.52
N LEU A 23 5.90 0.18 8.68
CA LEU A 23 5.25 0.95 7.62
C LEU A 23 5.92 2.32 7.57
N LEU A 24 6.66 2.60 6.51
CA LEU A 24 7.33 3.88 6.34
C LEU A 24 6.53 4.79 5.41
N VAL A 25 6.23 6.00 5.90
CA VAL A 25 5.52 7.04 5.15
C VAL A 25 6.25 8.38 5.27
N PRO A 26 6.85 8.89 4.18
CA PRO A 26 7.34 10.25 4.13
C PRO A 26 6.18 11.21 3.92
N ILE A 27 6.15 12.30 4.68
CA ILE A 27 5.07 13.28 4.62
C ILE A 27 5.67 14.66 4.40
N ALA A 28 5.01 15.47 3.57
CA ALA A 28 5.33 16.90 3.51
C ALA A 28 4.66 17.56 4.72
N SER A 29 5.25 18.64 5.23
CA SER A 29 4.69 19.37 6.38
C SER A 29 3.56 20.30 5.95
N THR A 30 2.53 19.73 5.33
CA THR A 30 1.34 20.41 4.84
C THR A 30 0.10 19.89 5.55
N GLU A 31 -0.93 20.74 5.62
CA GLU A 31 -2.22 20.37 6.20
C GLU A 31 -2.86 19.18 5.46
N SER A 32 -2.71 19.08 4.13
CA SER A 32 -3.21 17.94 3.35
C SER A 32 -2.56 16.63 3.77
N SER A 33 -1.22 16.61 3.92
CA SER A 33 -0.49 15.40 4.31
C SER A 33 -0.88 14.97 5.73
N PHE A 34 -1.06 15.94 6.64
CA PHE A 34 -1.60 15.68 7.97
C PHE A 34 -2.97 14.99 7.90
N TYR A 35 -3.91 15.51 7.10
CA TYR A 35 -5.23 14.90 6.95
C TYR A 35 -5.17 13.52 6.34
N GLU A 36 -4.42 13.31 5.26
CA GLU A 36 -4.30 12.00 4.62
C GLU A 36 -3.75 10.97 5.60
N VAL A 37 -2.63 11.27 6.26
CA VAL A 37 -1.97 10.33 7.17
C VAL A 37 -2.84 10.05 8.41
N THR A 38 -3.44 11.07 9.00
CA THR A 38 -4.27 10.89 10.22
C THR A 38 -5.65 10.33 9.93
N ARG A 39 -6.29 10.72 8.82
CA ARG A 39 -7.67 10.34 8.47
C ARG A 39 -7.75 9.02 7.75
N LEU A 40 -6.82 8.75 6.84
CA LEU A 40 -6.84 7.60 5.96
C LEU A 40 -5.95 6.50 6.54
N LEU A 41 -4.63 6.74 6.62
CA LEU A 41 -3.66 5.71 6.94
C LEU A 41 -3.70 5.26 8.41
N ILE A 42 -3.46 6.16 9.35
CA ILE A 42 -3.42 5.84 10.79
C ILE A 42 -4.74 5.18 11.21
N TRP A 43 -5.87 5.77 10.82
CA TRP A 43 -7.17 5.24 11.20
C TRP A 43 -7.43 3.84 10.70
N SER A 44 -7.26 3.64 9.40
CA SER A 44 -7.53 2.36 8.79
C SER A 44 -6.56 1.30 9.32
N ALA A 45 -5.29 1.63 9.51
CA ALA A 45 -4.31 0.76 10.13
C ALA A 45 -4.69 0.37 11.58
N LEU A 46 -5.19 1.31 12.40
CA LEU A 46 -5.62 0.99 13.77
C LEU A 46 -6.85 0.07 13.83
N LEU A 47 -7.71 0.12 12.80
CA LEU A 47 -8.91 -0.71 12.72
C LEU A 47 -8.58 -2.12 12.23
N PHE A 48 -7.64 -2.24 11.31
CA PHE A 48 -7.45 -3.46 10.54
C PHE A 48 -6.08 -4.11 10.72
N TRP A 49 -5.05 -3.38 11.13
CA TRP A 49 -3.73 -3.95 11.36
C TRP A 49 -3.60 -4.45 12.81
N PRO A 50 -3.10 -5.67 13.04
CA PRO A 50 -2.79 -6.14 14.38
C PRO A 50 -1.81 -5.20 15.11
N ARG A 51 -2.27 -4.51 16.17
CA ARG A 51 -1.50 -3.47 16.88
C ARG A 51 -0.14 -3.92 17.43
N ARG A 52 0.11 -5.22 17.59
CA ARG A 52 1.40 -5.73 18.07
C ARG A 52 2.43 -5.93 16.95
N HIS A 53 2.00 -5.85 15.70
CA HIS A 53 2.77 -6.33 14.54
C HIS A 53 2.93 -5.26 13.45
N PHE A 54 2.74 -3.98 13.81
CA PHE A 54 3.22 -2.88 12.99
C PHE A 54 3.69 -1.70 13.82
N ARG A 55 4.61 -0.96 13.22
CA ARG A 55 4.98 0.39 13.61
C ARG A 55 4.92 1.27 12.36
N LEU A 56 4.22 2.38 12.46
CA LEU A 56 4.18 3.43 11.46
C LEU A 56 5.30 4.43 11.72
N VAL A 57 6.30 4.43 10.85
CA VAL A 57 7.42 5.36 10.85
C VAL A 57 7.09 6.51 9.90
N ILE A 58 6.75 7.66 10.49
CA ILE A 58 6.44 8.89 9.77
C ILE A 58 7.73 9.70 9.61
N VAL A 59 8.14 9.94 8.38
CA VAL A 59 9.36 10.71 8.08
C VAL A 59 8.98 12.13 7.66
N THR A 60 9.49 13.12 8.37
CA THR A 60 9.26 14.56 8.13
C THR A 60 10.56 15.29 7.87
N ASP A 61 10.52 16.36 7.09
CA ASP A 61 11.72 17.17 6.80
C ASP A 61 12.08 18.07 7.99
N GLU A 62 13.30 17.96 8.50
CA GLU A 62 13.73 18.71 9.70
C GLU A 62 13.77 20.22 9.46
N GLU A 63 14.13 20.64 8.25
CA GLU A 63 14.29 22.04 7.91
C GLU A 63 12.96 22.78 7.66
N ASP A 64 11.85 22.06 7.51
CA ASP A 64 10.55 22.67 7.26
C ASP A 64 9.99 23.26 8.58
N PRO A 65 9.73 24.58 8.65
CA PRO A 65 9.26 25.23 9.87
C PRO A 65 7.90 24.74 10.36
N GLU A 66 7.09 24.13 9.49
CA GLU A 66 5.77 23.58 9.85
C GLU A 66 5.88 22.16 10.46
N THR A 67 7.02 21.48 10.32
CA THR A 67 7.25 20.12 10.82
C THR A 67 6.88 19.96 12.30
N PRO A 68 7.35 20.81 13.24
CA PRO A 68 6.98 20.68 14.65
C PRO A 68 5.47 20.78 14.89
N SER A 69 4.76 21.60 14.12
CA SER A 69 3.30 21.76 14.21
C SER A 69 2.60 20.48 13.75
N VAL A 70 2.93 19.98 12.56
CA VAL A 70 2.34 18.75 11.99
C VAL A 70 2.62 17.53 12.87
N MET A 71 3.84 17.39 13.39
CA MET A 71 4.21 16.32 14.32
C MET A 71 3.38 16.40 15.60
N ASN A 72 3.26 17.58 16.21
CA ASN A 72 2.49 17.76 17.44
C ASN A 72 0.99 17.47 17.23
N GLN A 73 0.41 17.94 16.13
CA GLN A 73 -0.99 17.67 15.78
C GLN A 73 -1.22 16.17 15.56
N THR A 74 -0.34 15.50 14.82
CA THR A 74 -0.44 14.06 14.57
C THR A 74 -0.29 13.25 15.85
N MET A 75 0.65 13.61 16.72
CA MET A 75 0.83 12.94 18.02
C MET A 75 -0.32 13.21 18.98
N HIS A 76 -0.86 14.43 19.00
CA HIS A 76 -2.06 14.75 19.76
C HIS A 76 -3.24 13.87 19.31
N TYR A 77 -3.40 13.76 17.99
CA TYR A 77 -4.41 12.91 17.39
C TYR A 77 -4.20 11.42 17.72
N ALA A 78 -2.97 10.91 17.60
CA ALA A 78 -2.62 9.53 17.93
C ALA A 78 -2.88 9.20 19.41
N ARG A 79 -2.61 10.14 20.32
CA ARG A 79 -2.89 10.02 21.77
C ARG A 79 -4.36 9.83 22.06
N GLY A 80 -5.23 10.58 21.36
CA GLY A 80 -6.68 10.44 21.48
C GLY A 80 -7.19 9.04 21.16
N HIS A 81 -6.42 8.25 20.39
CA HIS A 81 -6.83 6.95 19.87
C HIS A 81 -5.97 5.79 20.38
N GLN A 82 -5.17 6.00 21.43
CA GLN A 82 -4.24 4.99 21.97
C GLN A 82 -3.26 4.40 20.94
N ALA A 83 -3.05 5.10 19.83
CA ALA A 83 -2.23 4.69 18.69
C ALA A 83 -0.74 5.01 18.86
N VAL A 84 -0.40 5.78 19.89
CA VAL A 84 0.93 6.37 20.11
C VAL A 84 2.04 5.33 20.13
N ARG A 85 1.76 4.12 20.64
CA ARG A 85 2.77 3.06 20.73
C ARG A 85 3.19 2.52 19.37
N ASN A 86 2.38 2.76 18.34
CA ASN A 86 2.59 2.30 16.99
C ASN A 86 3.08 3.40 16.05
N ILE A 87 3.31 4.62 16.53
CA ILE A 87 3.69 5.75 15.68
C ILE A 87 5.03 6.30 16.16
N GLU A 88 5.98 6.36 15.25
CA GLU A 88 7.30 6.92 15.47
C GLU A 88 7.58 8.00 14.43
N PHE A 89 8.04 9.15 14.88
CA PHE A 89 8.50 10.22 13.99
C PHE A 89 10.00 10.15 13.79
N ARG A 90 10.44 10.32 12.56
CA ARG A 90 11.85 10.45 12.18
C ARG A 90 12.04 11.72 11.39
N ASN A 91 13.02 12.51 11.81
CA ASN A 91 13.44 13.66 11.03
C ASN A 91 14.34 13.20 9.89
N ASN A 92 13.98 13.57 8.68
CA ASN A 92 14.86 13.53 7.54
C ASN A 92 15.85 14.69 7.66
N THR A 93 17.10 14.35 7.95
CA THR A 93 18.23 15.29 8.00
C THR A 93 19.12 15.18 6.76
N LEU A 94 18.73 14.34 5.80
CA LEU A 94 19.52 14.05 4.60
C LEU A 94 19.32 15.19 3.60
N ALA A 95 20.42 15.69 3.05
CA ALA A 95 20.39 16.80 2.12
C ALA A 95 19.91 16.34 0.72
N PHE A 96 18.75 16.83 0.29
CA PHE A 96 18.26 16.67 -1.08
C PHE A 96 17.66 17.98 -1.56
N LYS A 97 18.03 18.43 -2.76
CA LYS A 97 17.71 19.79 -3.23
C LYS A 97 16.22 20.04 -3.46
N GLN A 98 15.46 19.00 -3.80
CA GLN A 98 14.04 19.12 -4.13
C GLN A 98 13.18 19.00 -2.88
N SER A 99 11.92 19.45 -2.96
CA SER A 99 10.93 19.35 -1.90
C SER A 99 9.67 18.63 -2.39
N GLY A 100 8.69 18.43 -1.50
CA GLY A 100 7.39 17.86 -1.87
C GLY A 100 7.48 16.43 -2.40
N GLN A 101 6.73 16.13 -3.46
CA GLN A 101 6.59 14.78 -4.00
C GLN A 101 7.95 14.17 -4.42
N GLU A 102 8.81 14.95 -5.06
CA GLU A 102 10.14 14.48 -5.49
C GLU A 102 10.98 14.01 -4.30
N ARG A 103 10.93 14.75 -3.19
CA ARG A 103 11.64 14.38 -1.97
C ARG A 103 11.02 13.18 -1.28
N GLN A 104 9.70 13.09 -1.19
CA GLN A 104 9.02 11.92 -0.63
C GLN A 104 9.39 10.63 -1.38
N GLN A 105 9.41 10.67 -2.71
CA GLN A 105 9.87 9.56 -3.53
C GLN A 105 11.33 9.19 -3.23
N TRP A 106 12.20 10.19 -3.09
CA TRP A 106 13.60 10.00 -2.76
C TRP A 106 13.82 9.39 -1.36
N ILE A 107 13.09 9.86 -0.34
CA ILE A 107 13.15 9.33 1.03
C ILE A 107 12.84 7.83 1.05
N MET A 108 11.89 7.35 0.25
CA MET A 108 11.56 5.93 0.19
C MET A 108 12.71 5.05 -0.32
N PHE A 109 13.62 5.58 -1.16
CA PHE A 109 14.82 4.86 -1.54
C PHE A 109 15.84 4.77 -0.41
N TRP A 110 15.75 5.64 0.59
CA TRP A 110 16.58 5.69 1.79
C TRP A 110 15.84 5.20 3.03
N ALA A 111 14.75 4.44 2.84
CA ALA A 111 13.91 3.96 3.93
C ALA A 111 14.71 3.19 5.01
N ASP A 112 15.79 2.53 4.64
CA ASP A 112 16.74 1.84 5.52
C ASP A 112 17.48 2.75 6.51
N ASN A 113 17.47 4.07 6.32
CA ASN A 113 18.05 5.03 7.28
C ASN A 113 17.12 5.36 8.44
N PHE A 114 15.83 5.02 8.35
CA PHE A 114 14.81 5.47 9.31
C PHE A 114 14.30 4.34 10.21
N THR A 115 14.66 3.09 9.91
CA THR A 115 14.22 1.91 10.64
C THR A 115 15.28 0.81 10.67
N ASP A 116 15.33 0.09 11.79
CA ASP A 116 16.11 -1.12 12.02
C ASP A 116 15.31 -2.42 11.77
N ALA A 117 14.08 -2.34 11.26
CA ALA A 117 13.30 -3.50 10.85
C ALA A 117 13.96 -4.23 9.65
N GLU A 118 13.81 -5.55 9.61
CA GLU A 118 14.25 -6.36 8.46
C GLU A 118 13.39 -6.10 7.23
N TYR A 119 12.08 -5.93 7.43
CA TYR A 119 11.08 -5.70 6.40
C TYR A 119 10.47 -4.31 6.56
N ILE A 120 10.46 -3.56 5.46
CA ILE A 120 9.93 -2.20 5.42
C ILE A 120 8.76 -2.18 4.45
N GLY A 121 7.58 -1.84 4.96
CA GLY A 121 6.40 -1.59 4.15
C GLY A 121 6.37 -0.15 3.68
N LEU A 122 6.63 0.09 2.40
CA LEU A 122 6.50 1.43 1.82
C LEU A 122 5.02 1.71 1.54
N VAL A 123 4.51 2.84 2.05
CA VAL A 123 3.11 3.27 1.87
C VAL A 123 3.05 4.74 1.48
N ASP A 124 2.02 5.11 0.73
CA ASP A 124 1.71 6.52 0.43
C ASP A 124 0.81 7.14 1.51
N THR A 125 0.73 8.46 1.58
CA THR A 125 -0.05 9.18 2.61
C THR A 125 -1.54 8.90 2.52
N ASP A 126 -2.04 8.65 1.31
CA ASP A 126 -3.45 8.39 0.99
C ASP A 126 -3.84 6.91 1.11
N THR A 127 -2.96 6.07 1.64
CA THR A 127 -3.22 4.64 1.84
C THR A 127 -4.38 4.42 2.81
N VAL A 128 -5.34 3.57 2.43
CA VAL A 128 -6.39 3.06 3.30
C VAL A 128 -6.30 1.56 3.40
N VAL A 129 -6.17 1.05 4.63
CA VAL A 129 -6.31 -0.38 4.95
C VAL A 129 -7.80 -0.74 4.92
N THR A 130 -8.17 -1.69 4.08
CA THR A 130 -9.57 -1.98 3.79
C THR A 130 -10.04 -3.25 4.49
N SER A 131 -9.14 -4.07 5.02
CA SER A 131 -9.56 -5.26 5.76
C SER A 131 -8.48 -5.75 6.69
N ARG A 132 -8.86 -6.60 7.66
CA ARG A 132 -7.96 -7.14 8.68
C ARG A 132 -6.67 -7.70 8.06
N ILE A 133 -5.52 -7.14 8.38
CA ILE A 133 -4.24 -7.64 7.88
C ILE A 133 -3.90 -8.95 8.58
N LEU A 134 -3.70 -9.99 7.79
CA LEU A 134 -3.17 -11.27 8.23
C LEU A 134 -1.67 -11.35 7.93
N TYR A 135 -0.95 -12.21 8.66
CA TYR A 135 0.45 -12.46 8.36
C TYR A 135 0.62 -12.93 6.90
N GLU A 136 -0.28 -13.79 6.44
CA GLU A 136 -0.31 -14.33 5.09
C GLU A 136 -0.64 -13.28 4.01
N ASP A 137 -1.21 -12.13 4.41
CA ASP A 137 -1.41 -10.98 3.53
C ASP A 137 -0.10 -10.19 3.32
N ILE A 138 0.93 -10.42 4.11
CA ILE A 138 2.21 -9.72 3.96
C ILE A 138 3.31 -10.68 3.52
N PHE A 139 3.29 -11.91 4.04
CA PHE A 139 4.31 -12.90 3.82
C PHE A 139 3.72 -14.22 3.29
N ALA A 140 4.51 -14.92 2.50
CA ALA A 140 4.26 -16.31 2.14
C ALA A 140 5.03 -17.24 3.08
N GLN A 141 4.85 -18.55 2.91
CA GLN A 141 5.63 -19.56 3.63
C GLN A 141 7.14 -19.31 3.46
N GLY A 142 7.88 -19.39 4.58
CA GLY A 142 9.31 -19.08 4.63
C GLY A 142 9.61 -17.59 4.64
N ASP A 143 8.67 -16.77 5.15
CA ASP A 143 8.82 -15.35 5.45
C ASP A 143 9.17 -14.46 4.24
N ARG A 144 8.87 -14.94 3.02
CA ARG A 144 9.09 -14.16 1.80
C ARG A 144 7.98 -13.12 1.62
N PRO A 145 8.29 -11.83 1.44
CA PRO A 145 7.26 -10.82 1.28
C PRO A 145 6.45 -11.06 0.00
N ARG A 146 5.14 -10.84 0.09
CA ARG A 146 4.25 -10.85 -1.06
C ARG A 146 4.27 -9.48 -1.72
N VAL A 147 4.62 -9.46 -3.00
CA VAL A 147 4.61 -8.25 -3.82
C VAL A 147 3.45 -8.36 -4.80
N ARG A 148 2.55 -7.37 -4.72
CA ARG A 148 1.36 -7.29 -5.56
C ARG A 148 1.50 -6.15 -6.54
N VAL A 149 1.38 -6.46 -7.81
CA VAL A 149 1.70 -5.51 -8.89
C VAL A 149 0.71 -5.62 -10.02
N VAL A 150 0.53 -4.51 -10.73
CA VAL A 150 -0.34 -4.48 -11.91
C VAL A 150 0.48 -4.54 -13.19
N TYR A 151 0.10 -5.46 -14.07
CA TYR A 151 0.53 -5.57 -15.45
C TYR A 151 -0.55 -5.03 -16.39
N GLY A 152 -0.16 -4.34 -17.46
CA GLY A 152 -1.08 -3.83 -18.47
C GLY A 152 -0.88 -2.36 -18.81
N PRO A 153 -1.84 -1.72 -19.51
CA PRO A 153 -1.69 -0.36 -20.00
C PRO A 153 -1.66 0.69 -18.86
N PRO A 154 -1.11 1.90 -19.10
CA PRO A 154 -1.16 3.04 -18.17
C PRO A 154 -2.58 3.37 -17.68
N LEU A 155 -2.72 3.94 -16.48
CA LEU A 155 -4.05 4.23 -15.90
C LEU A 155 -4.67 5.47 -16.52
N CYS A 156 -3.84 6.50 -16.69
CA CYS A 156 -4.23 7.78 -17.26
C CYS A 156 -2.99 8.47 -17.86
N SER A 157 -3.20 9.60 -18.53
CA SER A 157 -2.19 10.30 -19.35
C SER A 157 -0.83 10.49 -18.66
N PRO A 158 -0.75 10.92 -17.38
CA PRO A 158 0.55 11.08 -16.71
C PRO A 158 1.36 9.77 -16.65
N TRP A 159 0.72 8.62 -16.48
CA TRP A 159 1.39 7.31 -16.38
C TRP A 159 1.93 6.76 -17.70
N ILE A 160 1.72 7.46 -18.82
CA ILE A 160 2.26 7.04 -20.12
C ILE A 160 3.79 7.20 -20.16
N GLU A 161 4.33 8.14 -19.40
CA GLU A 161 5.76 8.47 -19.38
C GLU A 161 6.56 7.61 -18.39
N THR A 162 5.91 7.04 -17.37
CA THR A 162 6.59 6.28 -16.31
C THR A 162 7.37 5.08 -16.82
N PRO A 163 6.93 4.31 -17.84
CA PRO A 163 7.73 3.20 -18.35
C PRO A 163 9.06 3.66 -18.95
N GLN A 164 9.09 4.83 -19.58
CA GLN A 164 10.31 5.39 -20.16
C GLN A 164 11.27 5.85 -19.06
N GLY A 165 10.73 6.49 -18.00
CA GLY A 165 11.50 6.81 -16.81
C GLY A 165 12.09 5.58 -16.13
N THR A 166 11.31 4.49 -16.02
CA THR A 166 11.77 3.20 -15.48
C THR A 166 12.90 2.61 -16.31
N LEU A 167 12.74 2.55 -17.64
CA LEU A 167 13.78 2.08 -18.55
C LEU A 167 15.05 2.93 -18.45
N PHE A 168 14.91 4.25 -18.41
CA PHE A 168 16.04 5.16 -18.29
C PHE A 168 16.78 4.98 -16.96
N ALA A 169 16.05 4.90 -15.84
CA ALA A 169 16.65 4.81 -14.51
C ALA A 169 17.34 3.46 -14.25
N THR A 170 16.75 2.37 -14.74
CA THR A 170 17.13 1.01 -14.33
C THR A 170 17.73 0.17 -15.45
N GLY A 171 17.56 0.56 -16.71
CA GLY A 171 17.87 -0.26 -17.87
C GLY A 171 16.87 -1.38 -18.14
N PHE A 172 15.85 -1.53 -17.29
CA PHE A 172 14.80 -2.54 -17.43
C PHE A 172 13.53 -1.92 -17.99
N LYS A 173 12.91 -2.60 -18.96
CA LYS A 173 11.56 -2.23 -19.37
C LYS A 173 10.60 -2.41 -18.20
N GLU A 174 9.69 -1.47 -18.01
CA GLU A 174 8.65 -1.56 -17.00
C GLU A 174 7.72 -2.74 -17.32
N LYS A 175 7.74 -3.74 -16.44
CA LYS A 175 6.79 -4.86 -16.40
C LYS A 175 5.60 -4.51 -15.52
N PHE A 176 5.86 -3.82 -14.42
CA PHE A 176 4.92 -3.69 -13.33
C PHE A 176 4.70 -2.25 -12.89
N LYS A 177 3.46 -1.97 -12.50
CA LYS A 177 3.04 -0.76 -11.81
C LYS A 177 2.91 -1.07 -10.32
N GLY A 178 3.75 -0.42 -9.50
CA GLY A 178 3.85 -0.64 -8.05
C GLY A 178 2.89 0.22 -7.22
N MET A 179 2.41 1.34 -7.79
CA MET A 179 1.43 2.27 -7.18
C MET A 179 0.00 1.74 -7.15
N SER A 180 -0.19 0.42 -7.22
CA SER A 180 -1.53 -0.17 -7.24
C SER A 180 -1.91 -0.76 -5.90
N GLN A 181 -0.94 -1.08 -5.03
CA GLN A 181 -1.19 -1.75 -3.77
C GLN A 181 -0.14 -1.42 -2.71
N PHE A 182 -0.60 -1.37 -1.47
CA PHE A 182 0.24 -1.12 -0.31
C PHE A 182 0.03 -2.15 0.81
N PRO A 183 1.01 -2.26 1.72
CA PRO A 183 2.37 -1.75 1.54
C PRO A 183 3.12 -2.51 0.43
N VAL A 184 4.06 -1.82 -0.23
CA VAL A 184 5.11 -2.51 -0.98
C VAL A 184 6.19 -2.90 0.03
N VAL A 185 6.17 -4.15 0.46
CA VAL A 185 7.11 -4.66 1.47
C VAL A 185 8.43 -5.04 0.81
N VAL A 186 9.52 -4.43 1.29
CA VAL A 186 10.87 -4.66 0.82
C VAL A 186 11.76 -5.17 1.95
N LYS A 187 12.72 -6.05 1.63
CA LYS A 187 13.79 -6.39 2.58
C LYS A 187 14.73 -5.18 2.67
N ARG A 188 15.04 -4.73 3.87
CA ARG A 188 15.96 -3.60 4.11
C ARG A 188 17.29 -3.79 3.38
N ALA A 189 17.82 -5.01 3.41
CA ALA A 189 19.09 -5.35 2.76
C ALA A 189 19.11 -5.11 1.25
N HIS A 190 17.96 -5.10 0.58
CA HIS A 190 17.89 -4.89 -0.88
C HIS A 190 17.94 -3.42 -1.28
N LEU A 191 17.64 -2.49 -0.38
CA LEU A 191 17.59 -1.05 -0.70
C LEU A 191 18.96 -0.51 -1.12
N HIS A 192 20.04 -0.94 -0.46
CA HIS A 192 21.39 -0.56 -0.88
C HIS A 192 21.72 -1.05 -2.29
N SER A 193 21.47 -2.33 -2.57
CA SER A 193 21.74 -2.91 -3.90
C SER A 193 20.87 -2.29 -5.00
N PHE A 194 19.62 -1.92 -4.68
CA PHE A 194 18.76 -1.15 -5.57
C PHE A 194 19.38 0.20 -5.93
N ARG A 195 19.83 0.96 -4.93
CA ARG A 195 20.47 2.27 -5.14
C ARG A 195 21.74 2.13 -5.98
N GLU A 196 22.57 1.14 -5.68
CA GLU A 196 23.79 0.85 -6.42
C GLU A 196 23.53 0.47 -7.88
N HIS A 197 22.47 -0.32 -8.15
CA HIS A 197 22.07 -0.67 -9.52
C HIS A 197 21.79 0.58 -10.36
N ILE A 198 20.93 1.47 -9.87
CA ILE A 198 20.58 2.72 -10.58
C ILE A 198 21.80 3.61 -10.76
N ARG A 199 22.61 3.78 -9.70
CA ARG A 199 23.83 4.59 -9.73
C ARG A 199 24.81 4.11 -10.80
N LEU A 200 25.06 2.80 -10.85
CA LEU A 200 25.97 2.19 -11.82
C LEU A 200 25.39 2.24 -13.24
N HIS A 201 24.09 1.97 -13.40
CA HIS A 201 23.42 1.99 -14.70
C HIS A 201 23.49 3.38 -15.36
N LEU A 202 23.24 4.44 -14.57
CA LEU A 202 23.30 5.82 -15.04
C LEU A 202 24.72 6.40 -15.07
N ASN A 203 25.74 5.63 -14.68
CA ASN A 203 27.13 6.06 -14.58
C ASN A 203 27.30 7.34 -13.73
N MET A 204 26.65 7.35 -12.56
CA MET A 204 26.68 8.46 -11.61
C MET A 204 27.64 8.19 -10.45
N THR A 205 28.17 9.26 -9.87
CA THR A 205 29.09 9.18 -8.72
C THR A 205 28.34 8.72 -7.48
N THR A 206 27.16 9.30 -7.21
CA THR A 206 26.30 8.93 -6.09
C THR A 206 24.89 8.56 -6.57
N PHE A 207 24.13 7.86 -5.72
CA PHE A 207 22.72 7.61 -6.01
C PHE A 207 21.90 8.90 -6.01
N ASP A 208 22.22 9.86 -5.15
CA ASP A 208 21.51 11.13 -5.08
C ASP A 208 21.68 11.94 -6.36
N ASP A 209 22.89 11.97 -6.95
CA ASP A 209 23.13 12.55 -8.29
C ASP A 209 22.26 11.89 -9.37
N ALA A 210 22.06 10.56 -9.26
CA ALA A 210 21.22 9.81 -10.18
C ALA A 210 19.75 10.21 -10.06
N VAL A 211 19.23 10.36 -8.83
CA VAL A 211 17.86 10.84 -8.61
C VAL A 211 17.70 12.30 -9.04
N GLU A 212 18.69 13.16 -8.78
CA GLU A 212 18.67 14.54 -9.27
C GLU A 212 18.63 14.62 -10.80
N LEU A 213 19.38 13.76 -11.49
CA LEU A 213 19.30 13.63 -12.94
C LEU A 213 17.89 13.22 -13.37
N LEU A 214 17.28 12.21 -12.74
CA LEU A 214 15.92 11.77 -13.05
C LEU A 214 14.91 12.91 -12.88
N VAL A 215 14.96 13.64 -11.75
CA VAL A 215 14.07 14.78 -11.50
C VAL A 215 14.29 15.89 -12.53
N SER A 216 15.54 16.21 -12.87
CA SER A 216 15.86 17.24 -13.87
C SER A 216 15.29 16.93 -15.26
N LYS A 217 15.03 15.65 -15.56
CA LYS A 217 14.47 15.17 -16.82
C LYS A 217 12.95 15.07 -16.83
N LYS A 218 12.27 15.31 -15.70
CA LYS A 218 10.80 15.25 -15.59
C LYS A 218 10.09 16.15 -16.63
N THR A 219 10.67 17.30 -16.98
CA THR A 219 10.14 18.20 -18.02
C THR A 219 10.34 17.71 -19.46
N SER A 220 11.16 16.67 -19.65
CA SER A 220 11.47 16.04 -20.94
C SER A 220 10.67 14.75 -21.17
N LEU A 221 9.47 14.64 -20.59
CA LEU A 221 8.59 13.47 -20.66
C LEU A 221 9.17 12.21 -20.00
N LEU A 222 10.07 12.38 -19.01
CA LEU A 222 10.67 11.31 -18.23
C LEU A 222 10.22 11.42 -16.77
N TRP A 223 8.93 11.19 -16.54
CA TRP A 223 8.43 11.00 -15.18
C TRP A 223 8.76 9.59 -14.69
N PHE A 224 8.98 9.44 -13.38
CA PHE A 224 9.15 8.13 -12.73
C PHE A 224 8.30 8.07 -11.48
N ALA A 225 7.98 6.85 -11.06
CA ALA A 225 7.38 6.56 -9.76
C ALA A 225 8.30 5.59 -9.01
N GLN A 226 8.70 5.95 -7.80
CA GLN A 226 9.58 5.16 -6.93
C GLN A 226 9.10 3.73 -6.76
N PHE A 227 7.79 3.51 -6.57
CA PHE A 227 7.26 2.17 -6.42
C PHE A 227 7.41 1.33 -7.69
N ASN A 228 7.26 1.92 -8.88
CA ASN A 228 7.52 1.23 -10.14
C ASN A 228 9.00 0.85 -10.24
N LEU A 229 9.92 1.77 -9.95
CA LEU A 229 11.35 1.46 -9.99
C LEU A 229 11.69 0.30 -9.06
N ILE A 230 11.24 0.38 -7.80
CA ILE A 230 11.49 -0.63 -6.77
C ILE A 230 10.99 -1.99 -7.21
N VAL A 231 9.69 -2.13 -7.55
CA VAL A 231 9.14 -3.46 -7.85
C VAL A 231 9.75 -4.07 -9.12
N ASN A 232 10.11 -3.27 -10.12
CA ASN A 232 10.74 -3.81 -11.33
C ASN A 232 12.18 -4.27 -11.04
N VAL A 233 12.98 -3.50 -10.29
CA VAL A 233 14.33 -3.93 -9.90
C VAL A 233 14.28 -5.15 -8.98
N LEU A 234 13.35 -5.19 -8.01
CA LEU A 234 13.15 -6.36 -7.16
C LEU A 234 12.80 -7.60 -7.98
N TYR A 235 11.98 -7.46 -9.01
CA TYR A 235 11.65 -8.58 -9.90
C TYR A 235 12.84 -9.05 -10.73
N GLU A 236 13.64 -8.13 -11.27
CA GLU A 236 14.78 -8.54 -12.12
C GLU A 236 15.96 -9.10 -11.32
N LEU A 237 16.24 -8.55 -10.14
CA LEU A 237 17.46 -8.86 -9.38
C LEU A 237 17.24 -9.74 -8.16
N PHE A 238 16.04 -9.72 -7.58
CA PHE A 238 15.73 -10.36 -6.29
C PHE A 238 14.49 -11.25 -6.38
N TYR A 239 14.11 -11.73 -7.58
CA TYR A 239 12.84 -12.44 -7.80
C TYR A 239 12.54 -13.50 -6.72
N ASP A 240 13.51 -14.39 -6.44
CA ASP A 240 13.28 -15.59 -5.62
C ASP A 240 13.13 -15.26 -4.11
N ASP A 241 13.50 -14.05 -3.69
CA ASP A 241 13.34 -13.54 -2.33
C ASP A 241 11.91 -13.11 -1.99
N TYR A 242 11.05 -13.02 -3.00
CA TYR A 242 9.67 -12.55 -2.90
C TYR A 242 8.69 -13.57 -3.48
N VAL A 243 7.41 -13.39 -3.16
CA VAL A 243 6.31 -14.06 -3.85
C VAL A 243 5.49 -13.04 -4.61
N TRP A 244 5.37 -13.25 -5.92
CA TRP A 244 4.77 -12.27 -6.83
C TRP A 244 3.31 -12.60 -7.10
N HIS A 245 2.48 -11.57 -7.12
CA HIS A 245 1.08 -11.63 -7.50
C HIS A 245 0.81 -10.52 -8.52
N VAL A 246 0.61 -10.92 -9.76
CA VAL A 246 0.50 -10.04 -10.93
C VAL A 246 -0.95 -9.98 -11.39
N PHE A 247 -1.53 -8.79 -11.29
CA PHE A 247 -2.89 -8.51 -11.72
C PHE A 247 -2.87 -7.93 -13.14
N ARG A 248 -3.64 -8.52 -14.05
CA ARG A 248 -3.77 -7.95 -15.41
C ARG A 248 -4.85 -6.89 -15.39
N ARG A 249 -4.49 -5.63 -15.60
CA ARG A 249 -5.46 -4.52 -15.70
C ARG A 249 -6.52 -4.76 -16.76
N GLU A 250 -6.11 -5.25 -17.92
CA GLU A 250 -7.00 -5.59 -19.02
C GLU A 250 -6.74 -7.04 -19.45
N PRO A 251 -7.70 -7.95 -19.25
CA PRO A 251 -7.58 -9.32 -19.72
C PRO A 251 -7.38 -9.38 -21.24
N GLY A 252 -6.31 -10.03 -21.69
CA GLY A 252 -5.99 -10.17 -23.12
C GLY A 252 -5.28 -8.96 -23.74
N TRP A 253 -4.79 -8.03 -22.92
CA TRP A 253 -3.95 -6.95 -23.42
C TRP A 253 -2.61 -7.48 -23.95
N ASP A 254 -2.46 -7.44 -25.27
CA ASP A 254 -1.23 -7.72 -26.04
C ASP A 254 -0.84 -6.51 -26.94
N GLY A 255 -1.27 -5.30 -26.54
CA GLY A 255 -1.15 -4.08 -27.35
C GLY A 255 0.23 -3.41 -27.30
N PRO A 256 0.49 -2.40 -28.15
CA PRO A 256 1.73 -1.63 -28.05
C PRO A 256 1.78 -0.90 -26.70
N GLY A 257 2.77 -1.23 -25.88
CA GLY A 257 3.06 -0.48 -24.66
C GLY A 257 3.69 0.88 -24.99
N PRO A 258 3.60 1.87 -24.08
CA PRO A 258 4.45 3.06 -24.16
C PRO A 258 5.92 2.68 -24.28
N LEU A 259 6.74 3.60 -24.80
CA LEU A 259 8.18 3.39 -24.86
C LEU A 259 8.73 3.05 -23.47
N GLY A 260 9.49 1.96 -23.38
CA GLY A 260 10.03 1.49 -22.10
C GLY A 260 9.12 0.54 -21.33
N GLN A 261 7.90 0.23 -21.80
CA GLN A 261 7.07 -0.84 -21.24
C GLN A 261 7.29 -2.15 -21.99
N VAL A 262 7.14 -3.28 -21.32
CA VAL A 262 6.94 -4.57 -22.02
C VAL A 262 5.57 -4.59 -22.70
N ALA A 263 5.51 -5.10 -23.93
CA ALA A 263 4.33 -5.01 -24.79
C ALA A 263 3.34 -6.18 -24.61
N ASN A 264 3.81 -7.33 -24.13
CA ASN A 264 2.96 -8.50 -23.93
C ASN A 264 3.54 -9.45 -22.88
N LEU A 265 2.76 -10.47 -22.51
CA LEU A 265 3.12 -11.43 -21.46
C LEU A 265 4.33 -12.28 -21.81
N ALA A 266 4.53 -12.57 -23.10
CA ALA A 266 5.68 -13.33 -23.56
C ALA A 266 6.98 -12.53 -23.33
N GLU A 267 6.96 -11.22 -23.61
CA GLU A 267 8.09 -10.32 -23.31
C GLU A 267 8.29 -10.13 -21.79
N ALA A 268 7.20 -10.06 -21.02
CA ALA A 268 7.28 -9.92 -19.56
C ALA A 268 7.96 -11.13 -18.89
N ASN A 269 7.94 -12.30 -19.55
CA ASN A 269 8.52 -13.56 -19.06
C ASN A 269 8.03 -13.90 -17.63
N LEU A 270 6.72 -13.76 -17.41
CA LEU A 270 6.08 -14.04 -16.13
C LEU A 270 5.99 -15.55 -15.91
N ARG A 271 6.30 -16.00 -14.68
CA ARG A 271 6.12 -17.40 -14.32
C ARG A 271 4.63 -17.65 -14.06
N PRO A 272 4.07 -18.84 -14.39
CA PRO A 272 2.65 -19.12 -14.18
C PRO A 272 2.17 -18.88 -12.74
N GLN A 273 3.01 -19.14 -11.74
CA GLN A 273 2.70 -18.88 -10.34
C GLN A 273 2.55 -17.40 -9.99
N ASP A 274 3.16 -16.49 -10.76
CA ASP A 274 3.06 -15.04 -10.54
C ASP A 274 1.64 -14.56 -10.80
N MET A 275 0.89 -15.29 -11.63
CA MET A 275 -0.48 -14.97 -12.00
C MET A 275 -1.51 -15.50 -10.99
N LEU A 276 -1.06 -16.14 -9.90
CA LEU A 276 -1.97 -16.55 -8.83
C LEU A 276 -2.45 -15.31 -8.08
N LEU A 277 -3.77 -15.08 -8.08
CA LEU A 277 -4.34 -13.92 -7.42
C LEU A 277 -4.25 -14.02 -5.90
N TRP A 278 -4.15 -12.85 -5.26
CA TRP A 278 -4.22 -12.70 -3.82
C TRP A 278 -5.03 -11.45 -3.45
N PRO A 279 -5.89 -11.46 -2.42
CA PRO A 279 -6.75 -10.32 -2.14
C PRO A 279 -5.95 -9.04 -1.84
N HIS A 280 -6.48 -7.91 -2.29
CA HIS A 280 -5.99 -6.59 -1.91
C HIS A 280 -6.45 -6.29 -0.48
N VAL A 281 -5.56 -5.72 0.33
CA VAL A 281 -5.84 -5.41 1.75
C VAL A 281 -5.69 -3.93 2.08
N CYS A 282 -5.11 -3.17 1.14
CA CYS A 282 -5.04 -1.72 1.16
C CYS A 282 -5.30 -1.17 -0.25
N MET A 283 -5.63 0.12 -0.31
CA MET A 283 -5.82 0.85 -1.56
C MET A 283 -5.32 2.30 -1.42
N HIS A 284 -5.13 2.97 -2.56
CA HIS A 284 -5.06 4.43 -2.59
C HIS A 284 -6.45 5.04 -2.44
N TRP A 285 -6.57 6.07 -1.60
CA TRP A 285 -7.74 6.93 -1.63
C TRP A 285 -7.75 7.82 -2.87
N SER A 286 -8.91 8.38 -3.22
CA SER A 286 -9.02 9.32 -4.34
C SER A 286 -8.25 10.62 -4.04
N TYR A 287 -7.47 11.11 -5.01
CA TYR A 287 -6.87 12.45 -5.04
C TYR A 287 -7.90 13.62 -5.07
N ARG A 288 -9.19 13.39 -4.80
CA ARG A 288 -10.20 14.46 -4.72
C ARG A 288 -10.44 14.85 -3.27
N PRO A 289 -10.01 16.04 -2.81
CA PRO A 289 -10.22 16.50 -1.43
C PRO A 289 -11.68 16.47 -0.98
N THR A 290 -12.62 16.68 -1.92
CA THR A 290 -14.07 16.65 -1.67
C THR A 290 -14.63 15.25 -1.34
N SER A 291 -13.80 14.20 -1.46
CA SER A 291 -14.17 12.81 -1.18
C SER A 291 -13.63 12.28 0.14
N ILE A 292 -12.71 13.00 0.80
CA ILE A 292 -12.18 12.58 2.09
C ILE A 292 -13.28 12.86 3.14
N PRO A 293 -13.67 11.86 3.95
CA PRO A 293 -14.64 12.07 5.01
C PRO A 293 -14.21 13.21 5.94
N GLN A 294 -15.08 14.19 6.11
CA GLN A 294 -14.78 15.41 6.87
C GLN A 294 -14.87 15.18 8.39
N THR A 295 -15.52 14.10 8.80
CA THR A 295 -15.69 13.75 10.21
C THR A 295 -15.33 12.28 10.48
N ASN A 296 -14.90 11.98 11.71
CA ASN A 296 -14.66 10.60 12.16
C ASN A 296 -15.90 9.72 11.95
N LYS A 297 -17.09 10.26 12.24
CA LYS A 297 -18.37 9.57 12.04
C LYS A 297 -18.61 9.23 10.58
N GLN A 298 -18.31 10.14 9.65
CA GLN A 298 -18.42 9.87 8.21
C GLN A 298 -17.42 8.81 7.77
N PHE A 299 -16.17 8.88 8.25
CA PHE A 299 -15.12 7.91 7.90
C PHE A 299 -15.49 6.51 8.40
N VAL A 300 -15.83 6.37 9.68
CA VAL A 300 -16.19 5.09 10.27
C VAL A 300 -17.46 4.52 9.66
N LYS A 301 -18.47 5.36 9.40
CA LYS A 301 -19.66 4.94 8.68
C LYS A 301 -19.28 4.39 7.32
N LEU A 302 -18.41 5.07 6.58
CA LEU A 302 -17.98 4.65 5.25
C LEU A 302 -17.17 3.35 5.29
N MET A 303 -16.23 3.23 6.22
CA MET A 303 -15.44 2.01 6.38
C MET A 303 -16.31 0.83 6.81
N ARG A 304 -17.26 1.05 7.72
CA ARG A 304 -18.20 0.02 8.16
C ARG A 304 -19.17 -0.35 7.04
N GLU A 305 -19.68 0.62 6.28
CA GLU A 305 -20.55 0.39 5.12
C GLU A 305 -19.85 -0.48 4.07
N GLY A 306 -18.63 -0.13 3.68
CA GLY A 306 -17.92 -0.89 2.67
C GLY A 306 -17.44 -2.26 3.17
N HIS A 307 -17.00 -2.39 4.43
CA HIS A 307 -16.69 -3.69 5.01
C HIS A 307 -17.91 -4.62 5.03
N CYS A 308 -19.05 -4.11 5.51
CA CYS A 308 -20.30 -4.86 5.53
C CYS A 308 -20.84 -5.15 4.13
N HIS A 309 -20.58 -4.29 3.15
CA HIS A 309 -20.91 -4.53 1.75
C HIS A 309 -20.13 -5.74 1.20
N GLY A 310 -18.80 -5.77 1.35
CA GLY A 310 -17.99 -6.92 0.93
C GLY A 310 -18.34 -8.22 1.68
N LEU A 311 -18.75 -8.12 2.95
CA LEU A 311 -19.31 -9.28 3.67
C LEU A 311 -20.64 -9.76 3.07
N ARG A 312 -21.57 -8.84 2.78
CA ARG A 312 -22.92 -9.15 2.25
C ARG A 312 -22.90 -9.76 0.86
N ASN A 313 -22.13 -9.21 -0.08
CA ASN A 313 -22.05 -9.74 -1.45
C ASN A 313 -21.63 -11.20 -1.49
N ALA A 314 -20.79 -11.63 -0.55
CA ALA A 314 -20.39 -13.02 -0.44
C ALA A 314 -21.21 -13.85 0.58
N THR A 315 -22.14 -13.26 1.35
CA THR A 315 -23.11 -13.97 2.22
C THR A 315 -24.53 -14.03 1.67
N LEU A 316 -24.79 -13.57 0.43
CA LEU A 316 -26.05 -13.78 -0.30
C LEU A 316 -26.46 -15.27 -0.46
N ARG A 317 -25.68 -16.22 0.06
CA ARG A 317 -26.04 -17.63 0.17
C ARG A 317 -26.32 -18.15 1.59
N SER A 318 -25.99 -17.41 2.66
CA SER A 318 -26.10 -17.92 4.05
C SER A 318 -26.97 -17.10 5.00
N GLY A 319 -27.30 -15.83 4.71
CA GLY A 319 -28.19 -15.03 5.56
C GLY A 319 -27.60 -14.58 6.91
N ASP A 320 -26.36 -14.95 7.23
CA ASP A 320 -25.70 -14.67 8.51
C ASP A 320 -24.70 -13.51 8.40
N ALA A 321 -25.18 -12.28 8.15
CA ALA A 321 -24.30 -11.11 8.30
C ALA A 321 -24.00 -10.84 9.79
N PRO A 322 -22.78 -10.43 10.17
CA PRO A 322 -22.47 -10.08 11.56
C PRO A 322 -23.43 -9.04 12.12
N TRP A 323 -23.71 -9.10 13.43
CA TRP A 323 -24.69 -8.22 14.09
C TRP A 323 -24.39 -6.72 13.88
N TYR A 324 -23.12 -6.34 13.80
CA TYR A 324 -22.71 -4.95 13.53
C TYR A 324 -22.94 -4.54 12.06
N CYS A 325 -23.33 -5.44 11.17
CA CYS A 325 -23.77 -5.16 9.81
C CYS A 325 -25.30 -5.19 9.66
N ALA A 326 -26.07 -5.52 10.70
CA ALA A 326 -27.52 -5.69 10.62
C ALA A 326 -28.24 -4.37 10.21
N ASP A 327 -27.83 -3.26 10.80
CA ASP A 327 -28.49 -1.95 10.61
C ASP A 327 -28.00 -1.16 9.39
N ILE A 328 -26.99 -1.67 8.68
CA ILE A 328 -26.45 -0.97 7.52
C ILE A 328 -27.35 -1.25 6.32
N ARG A 329 -28.13 -0.25 5.94
CA ARG A 329 -28.68 -0.18 4.59
C ARG A 329 -27.54 0.27 3.70
N VAL A 330 -26.92 -0.67 2.98
CA VAL A 330 -25.94 -0.31 1.96
C VAL A 330 -26.70 0.57 0.98
N ALA A 331 -26.43 1.87 1.01
CA ALA A 331 -26.88 2.72 -0.07
C ALA A 331 -26.20 2.18 -1.33
N GLU A 332 -26.96 1.99 -2.42
CA GLU A 332 -26.43 1.65 -3.75
C GLU A 332 -25.51 2.78 -4.22
N ARG A 333 -24.30 2.81 -3.68
CA ARG A 333 -23.24 3.75 -4.01
C ARG A 333 -22.22 2.90 -4.73
N PRO A 334 -22.19 2.96 -6.07
CA PRO A 334 -21.33 2.10 -6.87
C PRO A 334 -19.86 2.18 -6.47
N TRP A 335 -19.42 3.30 -5.86
CA TRP A 335 -18.05 3.52 -5.42
C TRP A 335 -17.69 2.90 -4.05
N ILE A 336 -18.66 2.49 -3.22
CA ILE A 336 -18.38 1.82 -1.94
C ILE A 336 -17.85 0.40 -2.16
N GLU A 337 -18.25 -0.27 -3.25
CA GLU A 337 -17.69 -1.57 -3.64
C GLU A 337 -16.16 -1.50 -3.78
N TRP A 338 -15.67 -0.38 -4.29
CA TRP A 338 -14.26 -0.12 -4.59
C TRP A 338 -13.44 0.02 -3.31
N LEU A 339 -14.07 0.36 -2.19
CA LEU A 339 -13.39 0.58 -0.92
C LEU A 339 -12.98 -0.71 -0.23
N PHE A 340 -13.62 -1.84 -0.52
CA PHE A 340 -13.40 -3.10 0.19
C PHE A 340 -13.25 -4.30 -0.73
N GLU A 341 -13.45 -4.09 -2.03
CA GLU A 341 -13.25 -5.05 -3.11
C GLU A 341 -12.66 -4.28 -4.31
N PHE A 342 -11.42 -3.79 -4.15
CA PHE A 342 -10.66 -3.17 -5.21
C PHE A 342 -10.21 -4.22 -6.23
N ASP A 343 -11.15 -4.81 -6.95
CA ASP A 343 -10.90 -5.70 -8.05
C ASP A 343 -11.87 -5.35 -9.17
N PHE A 344 -11.36 -4.69 -10.20
CA PHE A 344 -11.99 -4.69 -11.54
C PHE A 344 -12.00 -6.11 -12.17
N PHE A 345 -11.84 -7.14 -11.37
CA PHE A 345 -11.44 -8.50 -11.73
C PHE A 345 -12.41 -9.55 -11.20
N TYR A 346 -13.67 -9.19 -10.98
CA TYR A 346 -14.74 -10.14 -10.61
C TYR A 346 -14.84 -11.34 -11.57
N ASP A 347 -14.37 -11.19 -12.81
CA ASP A 347 -14.36 -12.27 -13.82
C ASP A 347 -13.02 -13.03 -13.93
N VAL A 348 -12.05 -12.79 -13.03
CA VAL A 348 -10.75 -13.48 -13.10
C VAL A 348 -10.81 -14.81 -12.33
N PRO A 349 -10.57 -15.97 -12.98
CA PRO A 349 -10.61 -17.27 -12.34
C PRO A 349 -9.70 -17.35 -11.11
N GLY A 350 -10.26 -17.79 -9.98
CA GLY A 350 -9.55 -17.96 -8.71
C GLY A 350 -9.68 -16.80 -7.73
N ASN A 351 -10.21 -15.64 -8.14
CA ASN A 351 -10.39 -14.50 -7.23
C ASN A 351 -11.40 -14.81 -6.12
N ASP A 352 -12.57 -15.33 -6.50
CA ASP A 352 -13.61 -15.79 -5.57
C ASP A 352 -13.08 -16.78 -4.52
N ASP A 353 -12.26 -17.73 -4.94
CA ASP A 353 -11.67 -18.72 -4.05
C ASP A 353 -10.68 -18.10 -3.07
N ALA A 354 -9.87 -17.13 -3.52
CA ALA A 354 -8.95 -16.40 -2.67
C ALA A 354 -9.70 -15.58 -1.60
N HIS A 355 -10.78 -14.89 -1.99
CA HIS A 355 -11.64 -14.15 -1.07
C HIS A 355 -12.37 -15.05 -0.07
N ARG A 356 -12.97 -16.16 -0.53
CA ARG A 356 -13.65 -17.14 0.34
C ARG A 356 -12.69 -17.74 1.38
N ARG A 357 -11.45 -18.05 0.99
CA ARG A 357 -10.44 -18.59 1.90
C ARG A 357 -10.00 -17.56 2.93
N ARG A 358 -9.69 -16.34 2.49
CA ARG A 358 -9.31 -15.25 3.40
C ARG A 358 -10.40 -14.98 4.43
N ARG A 359 -11.67 -15.00 4.01
CA ARG A 359 -12.81 -14.93 4.93
C ARG A 359 -12.79 -16.05 5.96
N HIS A 360 -12.62 -17.30 5.52
CA HIS A 360 -12.56 -18.43 6.44
C HIS A 360 -11.46 -18.24 7.50
N ILE A 361 -10.28 -17.73 7.12
CA ILE A 361 -9.19 -17.42 8.05
C ILE A 361 -9.64 -16.32 9.04
N ILE A 362 -10.25 -15.24 8.55
CA ILE A 362 -10.76 -14.15 9.42
C ILE A 362 -11.81 -14.66 10.42
N GLU A 363 -12.72 -15.53 9.98
CA GLU A 363 -13.81 -16.08 10.80
C GLU A 363 -13.33 -17.13 11.83
N THR A 364 -12.23 -17.82 11.54
CA THR A 364 -11.69 -18.88 12.41
C THR A 364 -10.67 -18.38 13.42
N ILE A 365 -10.01 -17.24 13.15
CA ILE A 365 -9.11 -16.60 14.12
C ILE A 365 -9.94 -15.89 15.20
N ALA A 366 -10.06 -16.55 16.36
CA ALA A 366 -10.84 -16.11 17.52
C ALA A 366 -10.46 -14.72 18.08
N ASP A 367 -9.26 -14.24 17.78
CA ASP A 367 -8.74 -12.95 18.27
C ASP A 367 -8.99 -11.81 17.27
N HIS A 368 -10.23 -11.65 16.79
CA HIS A 368 -10.61 -10.36 16.21
C HIS A 368 -10.87 -9.36 17.34
N GLU A 369 -9.82 -8.73 17.86
CA GLU A 369 -9.97 -7.51 18.65
C GLU A 369 -10.36 -6.36 17.69
N TRP A 370 -11.60 -6.36 17.16
CA TRP A 370 -12.24 -5.07 16.92
C TRP A 370 -12.30 -4.49 18.31
N ASP A 371 -11.41 -3.57 18.65
CA ASP A 371 -11.43 -2.94 19.96
C ASP A 371 -12.81 -2.27 20.10
N PRO A 372 -13.76 -2.85 20.87
CA PRO A 372 -15.12 -2.33 20.90
C PRO A 372 -15.11 -1.00 21.67
N ALA A 373 -14.08 -0.73 22.46
CA ALA A 373 -13.84 0.58 23.02
C ALA A 373 -13.40 1.55 21.92
N LEU A 374 -12.55 1.16 20.97
CA LEU A 374 -12.22 2.00 19.80
C LEU A 374 -13.50 2.34 19.04
N LEU A 375 -14.27 1.36 18.56
CA LEU A 375 -15.53 1.62 17.80
C LEU A 375 -16.49 2.56 18.54
N ARG A 376 -16.69 2.35 19.85
CA ARG A 376 -17.52 3.23 20.69
C ARG A 376 -16.92 4.62 20.88
N LEU A 377 -15.60 4.71 21.04
CA LEU A 377 -14.88 5.98 21.09
C LEU A 377 -15.08 6.73 19.78
N LEU A 378 -15.15 6.06 18.63
CA LEU A 378 -15.33 6.72 17.33
C LEU A 378 -16.72 7.29 17.13
N GLU A 379 -17.72 6.61 17.69
CA GLU A 379 -19.11 7.05 17.67
C GLU A 379 -19.37 8.18 18.68
N GLN A 380 -18.51 8.33 19.71
CA GLN A 380 -18.69 9.26 20.82
C GLN A 380 -17.78 10.51 20.79
N GLN A 381 -16.66 10.48 20.06
CA GLN A 381 -15.72 11.60 20.03
C GLN A 381 -16.35 12.83 19.34
N PRO A 382 -16.42 13.98 20.03
CA PRO A 382 -16.81 15.24 19.40
C PRO A 382 -15.78 15.60 18.32
N GLU A 383 -16.22 16.39 17.34
CA GLU A 383 -15.36 16.80 16.23
C GLU A 383 -14.07 17.41 16.78
N PRO A 384 -12.90 17.11 16.20
CA PRO A 384 -11.75 17.96 16.45
C PRO A 384 -12.17 19.33 15.96
N THR A 385 -12.34 20.26 16.90
CA THR A 385 -12.47 21.67 16.58
C THR A 385 -11.31 22.01 15.66
N LEU A 386 -11.63 22.29 14.39
CA LEU A 386 -10.75 23.07 13.54
C LEU A 386 -10.36 24.26 14.41
N LEU A 387 -9.07 24.40 14.71
CA LEU A 387 -8.55 25.67 15.15
C LEU A 387 -8.73 26.59 13.94
N GLN A 388 -9.92 27.19 13.86
CA GLN A 388 -10.12 28.44 13.17
C GLN A 388 -9.31 29.46 13.96
N GLU A 389 -8.06 29.65 13.55
CA GLU A 389 -7.31 30.88 13.83
C GLU A 389 -6.99 31.58 12.51
#